data_AF-A0A378VV96-F1
#
_entry.id   AF-A0A378VV96-F1
#
_cell.length_a   1.000
_cell.length_b   1.000
_cell.length_c   1.000
_cell.angle_alpha   90.00
_cell.angle_beta   90.00
_cell.angle_gamma   90.00
#
_symmetry.space_group_name_H-M   'P 1'
#
loop_
_entity.id
_entity.type
_entity.pdbx_description
1 polymer ?
#
loop_
_entity_poly.entity_id
_entity_poly.type
_entity_poly.pdbx_seq_one_letter_code
_entity_poly.pdbx_strand_id
1 'polypeptide(L)'
;MLFIDLGFGKARMGGSAFGQVYNNMSGDAPDLDDAGRLKAFYSVIQQLVAEDKLLAYHDRSDGGLFATLAEMAFAARCGISADIDCLMDNSCRFISRIFKATLPKTYLTNFIIMPPLKSYSMKN
;
A
#
# COMPACT_ATOMS: atom_id res chain seq x y z
N MET A 1 -5.39 -9.64 4.15
CA MET A 1 -5.16 -8.33 3.51
C MET A 1 -4.13 -8.52 2.42
N LEU A 2 -4.19 -7.75 1.33
CA LEU A 2 -3.22 -7.80 0.23
C LEU A 2 -2.56 -6.43 0.06
N PHE A 3 -1.22 -6.42 0.07
CA PHE A 3 -0.42 -5.25 -0.23
C PHE A 3 0.09 -5.31 -1.68
N ILE A 4 -0.13 -4.25 -2.45
CA ILE A 4 0.34 -4.15 -3.84
C ILE A 4 1.45 -3.09 -3.92
N ASP A 5 2.69 -3.51 -4.14
CA ASP A 5 3.86 -2.63 -4.21
C ASP A 5 4.19 -2.20 -5.64
N LEU A 6 3.64 -1.07 -6.12
CA LEU A 6 4.06 -0.54 -7.43
C LEU A 6 5.47 0.05 -7.43
N GLY A 7 6.11 0.19 -6.26
CA GLY A 7 7.50 0.59 -6.14
C GLY A 7 8.50 -0.56 -6.30
N PHE A 8 8.04 -1.80 -6.54
CA PHE A 8 8.85 -3.00 -6.80
C PHE A 8 10.06 -3.15 -5.86
N GLY A 9 9.85 -2.96 -4.56
CA GLY A 9 10.89 -3.14 -3.56
C GLY A 9 11.90 -1.99 -3.42
N LYS A 10 11.96 -1.01 -4.35
CA LYS A 10 13.01 0.05 -4.37
C LYS A 10 13.12 0.92 -3.12
N ALA A 11 12.06 0.99 -2.32
CA ALA A 11 12.04 1.66 -1.02
C ALA A 11 12.60 3.09 -0.96
N ARG A 12 12.27 3.90 -1.96
CA ARG A 12 12.67 5.30 -2.09
C ARG A 12 12.07 6.16 -0.96
N MET A 13 12.91 6.94 -0.28
CA MET A 13 12.56 7.72 0.92
C MET A 13 12.70 9.24 0.74
N GLY A 14 13.22 9.70 -0.40
CA GLY A 14 13.39 11.12 -0.70
C GLY A 14 12.05 11.84 -0.65
N GLY A 15 12.01 12.97 0.07
CA GLY A 15 10.78 13.74 0.25
C GLY A 15 9.66 13.06 1.03
N SER A 16 9.91 11.94 1.70
CA SER A 16 8.89 11.27 2.53
C SER A 16 8.53 12.09 3.78
N ALA A 17 7.31 11.91 4.29
CA ALA A 17 6.89 12.51 5.56
C ALA A 17 7.81 12.11 6.73
N PHE A 18 8.35 10.89 6.72
CA PHE A 18 9.36 10.46 7.69
C PHE A 18 10.65 11.29 7.56
N GLY A 19 11.18 11.45 6.34
CA GLY A 19 12.33 12.31 6.11
C GLY A 19 12.09 13.75 6.59
N GLN A 20 10.91 14.28 6.31
CA GLN A 20 10.51 15.63 6.71
C GLN A 20 10.56 15.86 8.22
N VAL A 21 10.02 14.94 9.04
CA VAL A 21 10.02 15.09 10.50
C VAL A 21 11.43 14.96 11.13
N TYR A 22 12.39 14.38 10.39
CA TYR A 22 13.80 14.31 10.77
C TYR A 22 14.67 15.38 10.08
N ASN A 23 14.07 16.37 9.42
CA ASN A 23 14.76 17.40 8.65
C ASN A 23 15.76 16.81 7.61
N ASN A 24 15.40 15.67 7.02
CA ASN A 24 16.18 14.97 6.02
C ASN A 24 15.31 14.66 4.79
N MET A 25 15.41 15.53 3.79
CA MET A 25 14.68 15.41 2.52
C MET A 25 15.52 14.77 1.39
N SER A 26 16.70 14.25 1.72
CA SER A 26 17.65 13.69 0.73
C SER A 26 17.25 12.31 0.20
N GLY A 27 17.88 11.90 -0.90
CA GLY A 27 17.65 10.61 -1.55
C GLY A 27 16.64 10.68 -2.69
N ASP A 28 16.37 9.53 -3.30
CA ASP A 28 15.47 9.45 -4.45
C ASP A 28 14.02 9.60 -4.03
N ALA A 29 13.27 10.46 -4.73
CA ALA A 29 11.84 10.57 -4.56
C ALA A 29 11.12 9.33 -5.12
N PRO A 30 9.97 8.94 -4.56
CA PRO A 30 9.14 7.90 -5.14
C PRO A 30 8.70 8.25 -6.56
N ASP A 31 8.78 7.28 -7.48
CA ASP A 31 8.46 7.48 -8.89
C ASP A 31 8.06 6.15 -9.56
N LEU A 32 7.36 6.22 -10.69
CA LEU A 32 7.00 5.07 -11.53
C LEU A 32 8.11 4.79 -12.53
N ASP A 33 8.69 3.59 -12.43
CA ASP A 33 9.62 3.11 -13.45
C ASP A 33 8.91 2.69 -14.74
N ASP A 34 7.63 2.32 -14.64
CA ASP A 34 6.81 1.83 -15.75
C ASP A 34 5.36 2.29 -15.57
N ALA A 35 4.98 3.31 -16.34
CA ALA A 35 3.63 3.87 -16.32
C ALA A 35 2.56 2.86 -16.77
N GLY A 36 2.93 1.86 -17.58
CA GLY A 36 2.03 0.79 -18.00
C GLY A 36 1.51 -0.03 -16.82
N ARG A 37 2.31 -0.16 -15.75
CA ARG A 37 1.92 -0.89 -14.54
C ARG A 37 0.87 -0.14 -13.73
N LEU A 38 0.97 1.18 -13.64
CA LEU A 38 -0.07 1.97 -13.00
C LEU A 38 -1.40 1.83 -13.74
N LYS A 39 -1.36 1.88 -15.08
CA LYS A 39 -2.56 1.67 -15.91
C LYS A 39 -3.16 0.28 -15.69
N ALA A 40 -2.33 -0.77 -15.73
CA ALA A 40 -2.77 -2.14 -15.49
C ALA A 40 -3.37 -2.30 -14.08
N PHE A 41 -2.71 -1.76 -13.06
CA PHE A 41 -3.21 -1.73 -11.69
C PHE A 41 -4.59 -1.08 -11.62
N TYR A 42 -4.75 0.12 -12.18
CA TYR A 42 -6.03 0.82 -12.20
C TYR A 42 -7.12 -0.02 -12.89
N SER A 43 -6.83 -0.62 -14.04
CA SER A 43 -7.78 -1.50 -14.74
C SER A 43 -8.22 -2.69 -13.89
N VAL A 44 -7.29 -3.35 -13.19
CA VAL A 44 -7.61 -4.47 -12.29
C VAL A 44 -8.47 -4.00 -11.11
N ILE A 45 -8.16 -2.86 -10.49
CA ILE A 45 -8.97 -2.32 -9.39
C ILE A 45 -10.39 -1.99 -9.88
N GLN A 46 -10.54 -1.33 -11.03
CA GLN A 46 -11.85 -1.03 -11.60
C GLN A 46 -12.67 -2.30 -11.87
N GLN A 47 -12.03 -3.36 -12.37
CA GLN A 47 -12.68 -4.64 -12.54
C GLN A 47 -13.14 -5.24 -11.20
N LEU A 48 -12.29 -5.23 -10.18
CA LEU A 48 -12.64 -5.77 -8.85
C LEU A 48 -13.76 -4.97 -8.16
N VAL A 49 -13.82 -3.64 -8.38
CA VAL A 49 -14.94 -2.80 -7.95
C VAL A 49 -16.22 -3.19 -8.69
N ALA A 50 -16.16 -3.34 -10.02
CA ALA A 50 -17.32 -3.71 -10.83
C ALA A 50 -17.86 -5.12 -10.48
N GLU A 51 -17.00 -6.02 -10.04
CA GLU A 51 -17.34 -7.38 -9.61
C GLU A 51 -17.69 -7.47 -8.10
N ASP A 52 -17.70 -6.36 -7.36
CA ASP A 52 -17.97 -6.30 -5.92
C ASP A 52 -17.07 -7.23 -5.08
N LYS A 53 -15.78 -7.31 -5.44
CA LYS A 53 -14.80 -8.21 -4.82
C LYS A 53 -13.92 -7.58 -3.74
N LEU A 54 -14.10 -6.29 -3.47
CA LEU A 54 -13.29 -5.52 -2.51
C LEU A 54 -14.12 -5.23 -1.25
N LEU A 55 -13.64 -5.60 -0.07
CA LEU A 55 -14.25 -5.14 1.19
C LEU A 55 -13.79 -3.73 1.56
N ALA A 56 -12.50 -3.44 1.35
CA ALA A 56 -11.91 -2.14 1.60
C ALA A 56 -10.69 -1.91 0.71
N TYR A 57 -10.42 -0.64 0.42
CA TYR A 57 -9.30 -0.17 -0.36
C TYR A 57 -8.80 1.14 0.24
N HIS A 58 -7.49 1.25 0.47
CA HIS A 58 -6.86 2.49 0.94
C HIS A 58 -5.47 2.65 0.37
N ASP A 59 -5.12 3.86 -0.07
CA ASP A 59 -3.83 4.11 -0.70
C ASP A 59 -2.73 4.39 0.32
N ARG A 60 -1.50 4.21 -0.17
CA ARG A 60 -0.23 4.51 0.45
C ARG A 60 0.30 5.77 -0.20
N SER A 61 0.32 6.82 0.60
CA SER A 61 0.78 8.15 0.23
C SER A 61 1.73 8.67 1.32
N ASP A 62 1.41 9.81 1.94
CA ASP A 62 2.19 10.41 3.01
C ASP A 62 2.18 9.49 4.25
N GLY A 63 3.33 9.33 4.91
CA GLY A 63 3.48 8.43 6.07
C GLY A 63 3.59 6.94 5.73
N GLY A 64 3.45 6.56 4.46
CA GLY A 64 3.70 5.22 3.96
C GLY A 64 2.71 4.17 4.47
N LEU A 65 3.14 2.91 4.47
CA LEU A 65 2.31 1.76 4.85
C LEU A 65 1.79 1.87 6.29
N PHE A 66 2.56 2.46 7.19
CA PHE A 66 2.11 2.67 8.58
C PHE A 66 0.86 3.56 8.66
N ALA A 67 0.91 4.72 8.00
CA ALA A 67 -0.21 5.65 7.99
C ALA A 67 -1.45 5.01 7.36
N THR A 68 -1.30 4.34 6.21
CA THR A 68 -2.40 3.60 5.55
C THR A 68 -3.09 2.62 6.50
N LEU A 69 -2.32 1.77 7.18
CA LEU A 69 -2.91 0.78 8.11
C LEU A 69 -3.59 1.46 9.30
N ALA A 70 -2.98 2.52 9.86
CA ALA A 70 -3.57 3.28 10.96
C ALA A 70 -4.90 3.94 10.54
N GLU A 71 -4.95 4.58 9.36
CA GLU A 71 -6.15 5.21 8.82
C GLU A 71 -7.27 4.20 8.56
N MET A 72 -6.95 3.02 8.04
CA MET A 72 -7.90 1.92 7.89
C MET A 72 -8.43 1.43 9.24
N ALA A 73 -7.57 1.29 10.25
CA ALA A 73 -7.94 0.91 11.61
C ALA A 73 -8.87 1.96 12.25
N PHE A 74 -8.58 3.25 12.06
CA PHE A 74 -9.41 4.35 12.56
C PHE A 74 -10.79 4.38 11.88
N ALA A 75 -10.82 4.23 10.56
CA ALA A 75 -12.07 4.19 9.79
C ALA A 75 -12.96 3.00 10.21
N ALA A 76 -12.36 1.82 10.41
CA ALA A 76 -13.06 0.61 10.83
C ALA A 76 -13.33 0.54 12.34
N ARG A 77 -12.70 1.42 13.15
CA ARG A 77 -12.71 1.38 14.62
C ARG A 77 -12.30 0.01 15.18
N CYS A 78 -11.32 -0.63 14.55
CA CYS A 78 -10.82 -1.94 14.94
C CYS A 78 -9.29 -1.96 15.01
N GLY A 79 -8.73 -2.97 15.69
CA GLY A 79 -7.30 -3.25 15.61
C GLY A 79 -6.92 -3.93 14.30
N ILE A 80 -5.63 -3.87 13.95
CA ILE A 80 -5.04 -4.62 12.82
C ILE A 80 -3.86 -5.43 13.35
N SER A 81 -3.81 -6.71 13.01
CA SER A 81 -2.63 -7.56 13.15
C SER A 81 -2.15 -7.90 11.74
N ALA A 82 -0.92 -7.49 11.41
CA ALA A 82 -0.32 -7.71 10.10
C ALA A 82 1.12 -8.17 10.27
N ASP A 83 1.46 -9.26 9.59
CA ASP A 83 2.84 -9.71 9.40
C ASP A 83 3.41 -9.03 8.15
N ILE A 84 4.60 -8.44 8.28
CA ILE A 84 5.29 -7.71 7.22
C ILE A 84 6.67 -8.29 6.91
N ASP A 85 6.99 -9.48 7.43
CA ASP A 85 8.30 -10.12 7.23
C ASP A 85 8.58 -10.37 5.75
N CYS A 86 7.53 -10.68 4.96
CA CYS A 86 7.64 -10.87 3.51
C CYS A 86 8.02 -9.59 2.74
N LEU A 87 7.92 -8.42 3.38
CA LEU A 87 8.36 -7.15 2.82
C LEU A 87 9.81 -6.85 3.16
N MET A 88 10.42 -7.59 4.09
CA MET A 88 11.80 -7.42 4.49
C MET A 88 12.72 -8.27 3.60
N ASP A 89 13.69 -7.62 2.97
CA ASP A 89 14.86 -8.28 2.38
C ASP A 89 16.10 -7.82 3.15
N ASN A 90 17.16 -8.63 3.14
CA ASN A 90 18.42 -8.41 3.87
C ASN A 90 19.09 -7.06 3.56
N SER A 91 18.71 -6.41 2.46
CA SER A 91 19.29 -5.16 1.98
C SER A 91 18.52 -3.89 2.43
N CYS A 92 17.23 -3.99 2.79
CA CYS A 92 16.38 -2.83 3.07
C CYS A 92 16.02 -2.71 4.56
N ARG A 93 16.24 -1.52 5.14
CA ARG A 93 15.90 -1.25 6.55
C ARG A 93 14.39 -1.20 6.77
N PHE A 94 13.90 -1.79 7.87
CA PHE A 94 12.50 -1.79 8.32
C PHE A 94 11.77 -0.45 8.11
N ILE A 95 12.40 0.64 8.55
CA ILE A 95 11.87 2.02 8.45
C ILE A 95 11.53 2.37 7.00
N SER A 96 12.43 2.07 6.05
CA SER A 96 12.21 2.41 4.64
C SER A 96 11.03 1.65 4.03
N ARG A 97 10.72 0.44 4.52
CA ARG A 97 9.63 -0.37 3.97
C ARG A 97 8.26 0.12 4.43
N ILE A 98 8.22 0.65 5.64
CA ILE A 98 7.00 1.07 6.32
C ILE A 98 6.68 2.54 6.04
N PHE A 99 7.68 3.42 5.98
CA PHE A 99 7.47 4.86 5.87
C PHE A 99 7.68 5.44 4.47
N LYS A 100 8.05 4.62 3.48
CA LYS A 100 8.14 5.07 2.09
C LYS A 100 6.78 5.48 1.54
N ALA A 101 6.75 6.63 0.88
CA ALA A 101 5.70 6.97 -0.07
C ALA A 101 5.97 6.23 -1.40
N THR A 102 4.95 5.99 -2.21
CA THR A 102 5.14 5.28 -3.49
C THR A 102 5.21 6.22 -4.67
N LEU A 103 4.54 7.37 -4.60
CA LEU A 103 4.32 8.25 -5.74
C LEU A 103 4.24 9.72 -5.27
N PRO A 104 4.61 10.71 -6.12
CA PRO A 104 4.16 12.08 -5.91
C PRO A 104 2.63 12.06 -5.81
N LYS A 105 2.04 12.96 -5.00
CA LYS A 105 0.65 13.00 -4.49
C LYS A 105 -0.51 12.69 -5.46
N THR A 106 -0.23 12.44 -6.73
CA THR A 106 -1.14 12.20 -7.84
C THR A 106 -1.34 10.74 -8.24
N TYR A 107 -0.59 9.76 -7.73
CA TYR A 107 -0.74 8.38 -8.20
C TYR A 107 -0.83 7.34 -7.06
N LEU A 108 -1.76 6.42 -7.23
CA LEU A 108 -2.35 5.54 -6.20
C LEU A 108 -1.56 4.23 -6.03
N THR A 109 -1.34 3.78 -4.79
CA THR A 109 -0.92 2.39 -4.49
C THR A 109 -1.50 1.89 -3.19
N ASN A 110 -2.11 0.71 -3.13
CA ASN A 110 -3.13 0.44 -2.11
C ASN A 110 -3.02 -0.89 -1.39
N PHE A 111 -3.56 -0.89 -0.16
CA PHE A 111 -3.98 -2.06 0.59
C PHE A 111 -5.41 -2.44 0.20
N ILE A 112 -5.64 -3.72 -0.07
CA ILE A 112 -6.98 -4.29 -0.31
C ILE A 112 -7.31 -5.24 0.84
N ILE A 113 -8.47 -5.04 1.47
CA ILE A 113 -9.11 -6.10 2.26
C ILE A 113 -10.02 -6.85 1.30
N MET A 114 -9.63 -8.05 0.89
CA MET A 114 -10.56 -9.01 0.27
C MET A 114 -11.20 -9.83 1.39
N PRO A 115 -12.49 -10.22 1.26
CA PRO A 115 -13.09 -11.17 2.18
C PRO A 115 -12.38 -12.53 2.05
N PRO A 116 -12.52 -13.46 3.03
CA PRO A 116 -12.30 -14.86 2.70
C PRO A 116 -13.20 -15.20 1.52
N LEU A 117 -12.68 -15.94 0.54
CA LEU A 117 -13.51 -16.64 -0.43
C LEU A 117 -14.66 -17.25 0.37
N LYS A 118 -15.90 -16.80 0.16
CA LYS A 118 -17.05 -17.46 0.78
C LYS A 118 -16.87 -18.94 0.46
N SER A 119 -16.78 -19.77 1.49
CA SER A 119 -17.42 -21.07 1.41
C SER A 119 -18.84 -20.78 0.93
N TYR A 120 -19.09 -21.05 -0.36
CA TYR A 120 -20.43 -21.27 -0.84
C TYR A 120 -20.92 -22.51 -0.09
N SER A 121 -21.49 -22.31 1.10
CA SER A 121 -22.38 -23.31 1.69
C SER A 121 -23.63 -23.29 0.82
N MET A 122 -23.68 -24.25 -0.11
CA MET A 122 -24.91 -24.59 -0.80
C MET A 122 -26.01 -24.90 0.21
N LYS A 123 -27.19 -24.34 -0.04
CA LYS A 123 -28.54 -24.86 0.30
C LYS A 123 -28.84 -25.14 1.79
N ASN A 124 -29.64 -24.28 2.40
CA ASN A 124 -31.09 -24.47 2.59
C ASN A 124 -31.69 -23.29 3.34
#